data_AF-A0A1V4RYG0-F1
#
_entry.id   AF-A0A1V4RYG0-F1
#
_cell.length_a   1.000
_cell.length_b   1.000
_cell.length_c   1.000
_cell.angle_alpha   90.00
_cell.angle_beta   90.00
_cell.angle_gamma   90.00
#
_symmetry.space_group_name_H-M   'P 1'
#
loop_
_entity.id
_entity.type
_entity.pdbx_description
1 polymer ?
#
loop_
_entity_poly.entity_id
_entity_poly.type
_entity_poly.pdbx_seq_one_letter_code
_entity_poly.pdbx_strand_id
1 'polypeptide(L)'
;MLLKGNAGHHSRLRVPGQIISCILLKGNDCCSAGRLHGIDDVGAGLGDYLHKVTHGWAAGLTLMLEELDTQDGRADGLHHSEVVFDYFADVVFQRMEKEEQDMLLKASLLRELNVEVVESFCEWSGAGRYLRELSDRNYFTYRVSKGRETYQFHPLFREFLAKSAEERFPEPTLLALGRRGAELLRESGQIIESIELLFEAGDWAACVPLIKQNAGLIFHQAHFGTVLRWLNGIPAEMVESDPWLLYHKGVAAMPFFPQVSIECLQKSFRGFLDNRDFAGALSCCPFLIRAILSFMTDMSAMDPLIDFVEERADVGELGRLDDQQNDQLILGTCLPQA
;
A
#
# COMPACT_ATOMS: atom_id res chain seq x y z
N MET A 1 9.49 -24.26 -20.77
CA MET A 1 8.26 -24.23 -21.58
C MET A 1 7.57 -25.58 -21.45
N LEU A 2 6.35 -25.56 -20.94
CA LEU A 2 5.31 -26.60 -21.03
C LEU A 2 5.58 -27.95 -20.36
N LEU A 3 4.78 -28.18 -19.32
CA LEU A 3 4.18 -29.48 -19.04
C LEU A 3 3.59 -30.05 -20.35
N LYS A 4 4.22 -31.11 -20.87
CA LYS A 4 3.56 -32.15 -21.66
C LYS A 4 4.07 -33.47 -21.13
N GLY A 5 3.17 -34.30 -20.61
CA GLY A 5 3.54 -35.61 -20.10
C GLY A 5 2.42 -36.25 -19.31
N ASN A 6 1.40 -36.70 -20.03
CA ASN A 6 0.40 -37.63 -19.53
C ASN A 6 1.09 -38.95 -19.13
N ALA A 7 0.54 -39.61 -18.12
CA ALA A 7 0.85 -40.95 -17.62
C ALA A 7 2.13 -41.13 -16.77
N GLY A 8 1.89 -41.26 -15.46
CA GLY A 8 2.49 -42.29 -14.62
C GLY A 8 3.97 -42.13 -14.32
N HIS A 9 4.29 -41.48 -13.21
CA HIS A 9 5.06 -42.06 -12.10
C HIS A 9 5.20 -41.02 -10.99
N HIS A 10 4.85 -41.47 -9.79
CA HIS A 10 4.98 -40.85 -8.48
C HIS A 10 5.99 -39.69 -8.36
N SER A 11 5.51 -38.52 -7.94
CA SER A 11 6.32 -37.54 -7.22
C SER A 11 5.69 -37.35 -5.84
N ARG A 12 5.96 -38.29 -4.92
CA ARG A 12 5.80 -38.00 -3.50
C ARG A 12 6.77 -36.86 -3.19
N LEU A 13 6.24 -35.65 -3.03
CA LEU A 13 6.97 -34.47 -2.60
C LEU A 13 7.27 -34.61 -1.10
N ARG A 14 8.10 -35.59 -0.74
CA ARG A 14 8.63 -35.73 0.62
C ARG A 14 10.12 -35.50 0.52
N VAL A 15 10.54 -34.26 0.80
CA VAL A 15 11.95 -33.96 1.05
C VAL A 15 12.03 -33.24 2.39
N PRO A 16 12.31 -33.97 3.48
CA PRO A 16 12.69 -33.34 4.73
C PRO A 16 14.01 -32.60 4.50
N GLY A 17 14.00 -31.27 4.58
CA GLY A 17 15.21 -30.45 4.57
C GLY A 17 15.64 -29.82 3.25
N GLN A 18 14.83 -29.84 2.19
CA GLN A 18 15.05 -28.96 1.02
C GLN A 18 14.05 -27.80 1.02
N ILE A 19 14.56 -26.58 0.89
CA ILE A 19 13.72 -25.39 0.72
C ILE A 19 13.04 -25.48 -0.65
N ILE A 20 11.71 -25.46 -0.66
CA ILE A 20 10.93 -25.68 -1.87
C ILE A 20 10.85 -24.36 -2.65
N SER A 21 11.39 -24.35 -3.88
CA SER A 21 11.38 -23.21 -4.79
C SER A 21 9.95 -22.68 -5.04
N CYS A 22 9.78 -21.37 -5.16
CA CYS A 22 8.50 -20.74 -5.51
C CYS A 22 8.00 -21.16 -6.90
N ILE A 23 7.14 -22.18 -6.96
CA ILE A 23 6.29 -22.45 -8.13
C ILE A 23 4.93 -21.80 -7.84
N LEU A 24 4.54 -20.84 -8.68
CA LEU A 24 3.23 -20.18 -8.61
C LEU A 24 2.22 -20.92 -9.48
N LEU A 25 1.17 -21.46 -8.85
CA LEU A 25 0.03 -22.13 -9.46
C LEU A 25 -1.08 -21.11 -9.73
N LYS A 26 -1.77 -21.24 -10.88
CA LYS A 26 -3.01 -20.47 -11.13
C LYS A 26 -4.17 -21.07 -10.32
N GLY A 27 -5.27 -20.33 -10.13
CA GLY A 27 -6.45 -20.81 -9.37
C GLY A 27 -6.98 -22.18 -9.83
N ASN A 28 -7.08 -22.41 -11.14
CA ASN A 28 -7.47 -23.72 -11.70
C ASN A 28 -6.47 -24.86 -11.38
N ASP A 29 -5.18 -24.52 -11.25
CA ASP A 29 -4.13 -25.49 -10.91
C ASP A 29 -4.21 -25.84 -9.40
N CYS A 30 -4.70 -24.93 -8.55
CA CYS A 30 -4.94 -25.18 -7.12
C CYS A 30 -6.08 -26.18 -6.90
N CYS A 31 -7.18 -26.08 -7.65
CA CYS A 31 -8.27 -27.09 -7.65
C CYS A 31 -7.79 -28.48 -8.06
N SER A 32 -6.79 -28.52 -8.95
CA SER A 32 -6.23 -29.77 -9.47
C SER A 32 -5.33 -30.43 -8.44
N ALA A 33 -4.57 -29.65 -7.67
CA ALA A 33 -3.74 -30.13 -6.57
C ALA A 33 -4.56 -30.71 -5.41
N GLY A 34 -5.68 -30.09 -5.01
CA GLY A 34 -6.51 -30.62 -3.92
C GLY A 34 -7.16 -31.98 -4.24
N ARG A 35 -7.53 -32.22 -5.51
CA ARG A 35 -8.01 -33.53 -5.98
C ARG A 35 -6.94 -34.63 -5.93
N LEU A 36 -5.66 -34.27 -6.07
CA LEU A 36 -4.54 -35.21 -5.93
C LEU A 36 -4.29 -35.63 -4.47
N HIS A 37 -4.76 -34.84 -3.51
CA HIS A 37 -4.71 -35.11 -2.07
C HIS A 37 -6.00 -35.76 -1.53
N GLY A 38 -6.89 -36.28 -2.38
CA GLY A 38 -8.07 -37.03 -1.94
C GLY A 38 -9.23 -36.16 -1.45
N ILE A 39 -9.20 -34.85 -1.68
CA ILE A 39 -10.33 -33.97 -1.42
C ILE A 39 -11.24 -33.99 -2.66
N ASP A 40 -12.28 -34.83 -2.62
CA ASP A 40 -13.13 -35.12 -3.78
C ASP A 40 -14.05 -33.95 -4.19
N ASP A 41 -14.28 -32.97 -3.31
CA ASP A 41 -15.11 -31.79 -3.56
C ASP A 41 -14.35 -30.47 -3.31
N VAL A 42 -13.25 -30.26 -4.04
CA VAL A 42 -12.65 -28.92 -4.16
C VAL A 42 -13.49 -28.11 -5.16
N GLY A 43 -14.66 -27.65 -4.73
CA GLY A 43 -15.46 -26.70 -5.49
C GLY A 43 -14.66 -25.45 -5.83
N ALA A 44 -15.06 -24.72 -6.89
CA ALA A 44 -14.35 -23.52 -7.35
C ALA A 44 -14.05 -22.51 -6.22
N GLY A 45 -14.94 -22.40 -5.23
CA GLY A 45 -14.75 -21.55 -4.05
C GLY A 45 -13.58 -21.95 -3.15
N LEU A 46 -13.31 -23.25 -2.96
CA LEU A 46 -12.17 -23.71 -2.15
C LEU A 46 -10.85 -23.54 -2.90
N GLY A 47 -10.84 -23.74 -4.22
CA GLY A 47 -9.67 -23.49 -5.05
C GLY A 47 -9.27 -22.01 -5.13
N ASP A 48 -10.24 -21.12 -5.30
CA ASP A 48 -10.02 -19.67 -5.27
C ASP A 48 -9.58 -19.21 -3.87
N TYR A 49 -10.16 -19.78 -2.82
CA TYR A 49 -9.75 -19.56 -1.44
C TYR A 49 -8.29 -19.98 -1.22
N LEU A 50 -7.93 -21.22 -1.56
CA LEU A 50 -6.56 -21.74 -1.41
C LEU A 50 -5.56 -20.93 -2.24
N HIS A 51 -5.92 -20.53 -3.47
CA HIS A 51 -5.07 -19.65 -4.27
C HIS A 51 -4.88 -18.28 -3.62
N LYS A 52 -5.94 -17.70 -3.04
CA LYS A 52 -5.89 -16.41 -2.35
C LYS A 52 -5.02 -16.48 -1.09
N VAL A 53 -5.13 -17.54 -0.29
CA VAL A 53 -4.37 -17.69 0.96
C VAL A 53 -2.91 -18.06 0.67
N THR A 54 -2.65 -18.95 -0.30
CA THR A 54 -1.28 -19.35 -0.64
C THR A 54 -0.56 -18.35 -1.56
N HIS A 55 -1.30 -17.38 -2.10
CA HIS A 55 -0.89 -16.57 -3.25
C HIS A 55 -0.41 -17.43 -4.44
N GLY A 56 -0.95 -18.65 -4.57
CA GLY A 56 -0.54 -19.63 -5.58
C GLY A 56 0.75 -20.38 -5.27
N TRP A 57 1.36 -20.25 -4.09
CA TRP A 57 2.57 -20.98 -3.75
C TRP A 57 2.31 -22.48 -3.61
N ALA A 58 2.88 -23.28 -4.51
CA ALA A 58 2.65 -24.73 -4.59
C ALA A 58 2.99 -25.47 -3.29
N ALA A 59 4.08 -25.12 -2.61
CA ALA A 59 4.43 -25.76 -1.35
C ALA A 59 3.56 -25.30 -0.18
N GLY A 60 3.12 -24.04 -0.15
CA GLY A 60 2.14 -23.56 0.82
C GLY A 60 0.80 -24.25 0.65
N LEU A 61 0.41 -24.51 -0.61
CA LEU A 61 -0.76 -25.31 -0.93
C LEU A 61 -0.61 -26.75 -0.44
N THR A 62 0.55 -27.39 -0.65
CA THR A 62 0.81 -28.74 -0.14
C THR A 62 0.76 -28.78 1.39
N LEU A 63 1.40 -27.84 2.09
CA LEU A 63 1.36 -27.75 3.55
C LEU A 63 -0.08 -27.57 4.06
N MET A 64 -0.88 -26.75 3.39
CA MET A 64 -2.30 -26.56 3.73
C MET A 64 -3.15 -27.80 3.45
N LEU A 65 -2.89 -28.50 2.34
CA LEU A 65 -3.60 -29.72 1.98
C LEU A 65 -3.25 -30.88 2.93
N GLU A 66 -2.01 -30.94 3.43
CA GLU A 66 -1.61 -31.91 4.45
C GLU A 66 -2.32 -31.65 5.80
N GLU A 67 -2.45 -30.39 6.23
CA GLU A 67 -3.19 -30.06 7.45
C GLU A 67 -4.69 -30.41 7.34
N LEU A 68 -5.30 -30.16 6.18
CA LEU A 68 -6.68 -30.52 5.88
C LEU A 68 -6.96 -32.04 5.97
N ASP A 69 -5.99 -32.86 5.54
CA ASP A 69 -6.06 -34.32 5.64
C ASP A 69 -5.99 -34.79 7.10
N THR A 70 -5.28 -34.06 7.97
CA THR A 70 -5.19 -34.39 9.41
C THR A 70 -6.42 -33.99 10.24
N GLN A 71 -7.22 -33.02 9.78
CA GLN A 71 -8.42 -32.52 10.50
C GLN A 71 -9.76 -33.07 9.97
N ASP A 72 -9.76 -34.24 9.31
CA ASP A 72 -10.95 -34.86 8.70
C ASP A 72 -11.75 -33.87 7.79
N GLY A 73 -11.04 -33.03 7.03
CA GLY A 73 -11.65 -32.14 6.03
C GLY A 73 -12.53 -31.00 6.57
N ARG A 74 -12.51 -30.72 7.89
CA ARG A 74 -13.27 -29.60 8.47
C ARG A 74 -12.53 -28.28 8.28
N ALA A 75 -13.02 -27.44 7.37
CA ALA A 75 -12.45 -26.13 7.09
C ALA A 75 -12.64 -25.07 8.21
N ASP A 76 -13.51 -25.33 9.19
CA ASP A 76 -13.88 -24.37 10.23
C ASP A 76 -12.82 -24.15 11.33
N GLY A 77 -11.75 -24.95 11.37
CA GLY A 77 -10.71 -24.92 12.41
C GLY A 77 -9.29 -24.61 11.91
N LEU A 78 -9.16 -24.22 10.65
CA LEU A 78 -7.85 -24.11 10.03
C LEU A 78 -7.08 -22.88 10.54
N HIS A 79 -6.00 -23.14 11.28
CA HIS A 79 -4.96 -22.17 11.63
C HIS A 79 -3.98 -21.99 10.46
N HIS A 80 -4.51 -21.70 9.26
CA HIS A 80 -3.80 -21.76 7.98
C HIS A 80 -2.53 -20.89 7.92
N SER A 81 -2.54 -19.74 8.60
CA SER A 81 -1.35 -18.90 8.67
C SER A 81 -0.29 -19.54 9.53
N GLU A 82 -0.64 -20.17 10.65
CA GLU A 82 0.32 -20.73 11.62
C GLU A 82 1.20 -21.82 10.98
N VAL A 83 0.63 -22.77 10.23
CA VAL A 83 1.41 -23.86 9.58
C VAL A 83 2.42 -23.31 8.56
N VAL A 84 2.00 -22.34 7.74
CA VAL A 84 2.89 -21.71 6.76
C VAL A 84 3.94 -20.83 7.45
N PHE A 85 3.56 -20.13 8.52
CA PHE A 85 4.46 -19.33 9.34
C PHE A 85 5.52 -20.20 10.05
N ASP A 86 5.12 -21.32 10.65
CA ASP A 86 6.02 -22.27 11.32
C ASP A 86 7.03 -22.85 10.33
N TYR A 87 6.59 -23.15 9.10
CA TYR A 87 7.52 -23.54 8.03
C TYR A 87 8.55 -22.44 7.72
N PHE A 88 8.11 -21.18 7.57
CA PHE A 88 9.04 -20.07 7.35
C PHE A 88 10.00 -19.91 8.52
N ALA A 89 9.51 -19.99 9.75
CA ALA A 89 10.31 -19.90 10.96
C ALA A 89 11.39 -21.00 11.00
N ASP A 90 11.00 -22.26 10.95
CA ASP A 90 11.90 -23.38 11.27
C ASP A 90 12.78 -23.83 10.08
N VAL A 91 12.27 -23.71 8.85
CA VAL A 91 12.95 -24.25 7.67
C VAL A 91 13.79 -23.18 6.96
N VAL A 92 13.32 -21.93 6.96
CA VAL A 92 13.93 -20.84 6.18
C VAL A 92 14.66 -19.87 7.11
N PHE A 93 13.96 -19.28 8.06
CA PHE A 93 14.42 -18.12 8.81
C PHE A 93 15.43 -18.46 9.90
N GLN A 94 15.14 -19.42 10.78
CA GLN A 94 16.02 -19.79 11.90
C GLN A 94 17.39 -20.37 11.48
N ARG A 95 17.53 -20.79 10.21
CA ARG A 95 18.78 -21.35 9.67
C ARG A 95 19.71 -20.29 9.06
N MET A 96 19.23 -19.06 8.91
CA MET A 96 19.99 -17.94 8.37
C MET A 96 20.94 -17.35 9.42
N GLU A 97 22.00 -16.70 8.95
CA GLU A 97 22.86 -15.91 9.83
C GLU A 97 22.09 -14.71 10.39
N LYS A 98 22.50 -14.20 11.56
CA LYS A 98 21.77 -13.14 12.26
C LYS A 98 21.68 -11.86 11.43
N GLU A 99 22.72 -11.54 10.69
CA GLU A 99 22.82 -10.39 9.79
C GLU A 99 21.82 -10.49 8.63
N GLU A 100 21.61 -11.70 8.10
CA GLU A 100 20.63 -11.98 7.04
C GLU A 100 19.20 -11.85 7.57
N GLN A 101 18.94 -12.41 8.76
CA GLN A 101 17.65 -12.28 9.44
C GLN A 101 17.31 -10.81 9.68
N ASP A 102 18.20 -10.05 10.33
CA ASP A 102 17.97 -8.64 10.63
C ASP A 102 17.77 -7.82 9.35
N MET A 103 18.47 -8.14 8.25
CA MET A 103 18.21 -7.50 6.95
C MET A 103 16.82 -7.81 6.42
N LEU A 104 16.42 -9.08 6.39
CA LEU A 104 15.11 -9.49 5.87
C LEU A 104 13.95 -8.87 6.66
N LEU A 105 14.06 -8.85 7.99
CA LEU A 105 13.07 -8.22 8.87
C LEU A 105 12.94 -6.73 8.56
N LYS A 106 14.05 -5.98 8.49
CA LYS A 106 14.03 -4.56 8.13
C LYS A 106 13.46 -4.38 6.72
N ALA A 107 14.01 -5.07 5.73
CA ALA A 107 13.60 -4.98 4.32
C ALA A 107 12.11 -5.27 4.12
N SER A 108 11.49 -6.12 4.94
CA SER A 108 10.05 -6.45 4.86
C SER A 108 9.12 -5.25 5.04
N LEU A 109 9.59 -4.19 5.72
CA LEU A 109 8.87 -2.93 5.87
C LEU A 109 8.68 -2.24 4.50
N LEU A 110 9.64 -2.39 3.59
CA LEU A 110 9.56 -1.84 2.25
C LEU A 110 8.73 -2.76 1.33
N ARG A 111 7.86 -2.16 0.51
CA ARG A 111 7.09 -2.89 -0.51
C ARG A 111 7.97 -3.28 -1.69
N GLU A 112 8.73 -2.32 -2.21
CA GLU A 112 9.69 -2.53 -3.29
C GLU A 112 11.12 -2.37 -2.77
N LEU A 113 11.96 -3.34 -3.10
CA LEU A 113 13.33 -3.46 -2.60
C LEU A 113 14.30 -2.99 -3.69
N ASN A 114 14.40 -1.67 -3.85
CA ASN A 114 15.49 -1.09 -4.63
C ASN A 114 16.80 -1.32 -3.87
N VAL A 115 17.79 -1.93 -4.53
CA VAL A 115 19.09 -2.25 -3.92
C VAL A 115 19.73 -1.06 -3.19
N GLU A 116 19.77 0.13 -3.80
CA GLU A 116 20.41 1.31 -3.22
C GLU A 116 19.70 1.76 -1.93
N VAL A 117 18.36 1.70 -1.94
CA VAL A 117 17.53 2.02 -0.77
C VAL A 117 17.72 0.96 0.31
N VAL A 118 17.70 -0.32 -0.04
CA VAL A 118 17.78 -1.44 0.92
C VAL A 118 19.15 -1.47 1.61
N GLU A 119 20.25 -1.28 0.88
CA GLU A 119 21.59 -1.25 1.46
C GLU A 119 21.74 -0.11 2.48
N SER A 120 21.23 1.07 2.13
CA SER A 120 21.22 2.25 2.99
C SER A 120 20.29 2.08 4.20
N PHE A 121 19.15 1.42 3.99
CA PHE A 121 18.12 1.21 5.01
C PHE A 121 18.50 0.14 6.03
N CYS A 122 19.04 -0.98 5.56
CA CYS A 122 19.45 -2.11 6.39
C CYS A 122 20.84 -1.91 7.02
N GLU A 123 21.58 -0.90 6.57
CA GLU A 123 22.98 -0.61 6.94
C GLU A 123 23.92 -1.77 6.61
N TRP A 124 23.66 -2.41 5.46
CA TRP A 124 24.42 -3.56 5.03
C TRP A 124 24.67 -3.53 3.52
N SER A 125 25.92 -3.26 3.14
CA SER A 125 26.36 -3.24 1.74
C SER A 125 26.29 -4.61 1.04
N GLY A 126 26.07 -5.69 1.79
CA GLY A 126 25.82 -7.01 1.23
C GLY A 126 24.38 -7.25 0.78
N ALA A 127 23.45 -6.35 1.13
CA ALA A 127 22.02 -6.60 0.98
C ALA A 127 21.59 -6.75 -0.49
N GLY A 128 22.14 -5.95 -1.41
CA GLY A 128 21.82 -6.07 -2.84
C GLY A 128 22.24 -7.42 -3.43
N ARG A 129 23.46 -7.87 -3.10
CA ARG A 129 23.96 -9.19 -3.51
C ARG A 129 23.08 -10.31 -2.93
N TYR A 130 22.68 -10.19 -1.68
CA TYR A 130 21.84 -11.20 -1.03
C TYR A 130 20.44 -11.26 -1.65
N LEU A 131 19.79 -10.12 -1.94
CA LEU A 131 18.51 -10.10 -2.65
C LEU A 131 18.59 -10.76 -4.03
N ARG A 132 19.70 -10.54 -4.74
CA ARG A 132 19.95 -11.23 -6.02
C ARG A 132 20.08 -12.74 -5.83
N GLU A 133 20.83 -13.20 -4.84
CA GLU A 133 20.97 -14.62 -4.53
C GLU A 133 19.63 -15.27 -4.15
N LEU A 134 18.81 -14.59 -3.32
CA LEU A 134 17.46 -15.03 -2.97
C LEU A 134 16.59 -15.15 -4.24
N SER A 135 16.63 -14.14 -5.10
CA SER A 135 15.86 -14.14 -6.35
C SER A 135 16.32 -15.24 -7.31
N ASP A 136 17.62 -15.44 -7.49
CA ASP A 136 18.17 -16.45 -8.41
C ASP A 136 17.87 -17.88 -7.92
N ARG A 137 17.79 -18.06 -6.60
CA ARG A 137 17.39 -19.33 -5.96
C ARG A 137 15.88 -19.50 -5.81
N ASN A 138 15.08 -18.51 -6.25
CA ASN A 138 13.62 -18.48 -6.08
C ASN A 138 13.17 -18.61 -4.61
N TYR A 139 13.92 -18.00 -3.68
CA TYR A 139 13.58 -17.91 -2.26
C TYR A 139 12.64 -16.76 -1.99
N PHE A 140 11.36 -16.96 -2.31
CA PHE A 140 10.27 -16.05 -1.95
C PHE A 140 10.56 -14.58 -2.30
N THR A 141 11.41 -14.35 -3.28
CA THR A 141 11.93 -13.05 -3.68
C THR A 141 11.99 -13.10 -5.19
N TYR A 142 11.44 -12.08 -5.85
CA TYR A 142 11.43 -12.01 -7.30
C TYR A 142 11.84 -10.61 -7.76
N ARG A 143 12.46 -10.56 -8.93
CA ARG A 143 12.87 -9.32 -9.57
C ARG A 143 11.68 -8.71 -10.33
N VAL A 144 11.36 -7.46 -10.02
CA VAL A 144 10.21 -6.73 -10.61
C VAL A 144 10.62 -5.97 -11.86
N SER A 145 11.81 -5.37 -11.86
CA SER A 145 12.32 -4.58 -12.98
C SER A 145 13.73 -4.99 -13.37
N LYS A 146 14.03 -4.89 -14.66
CA LYS A 146 15.39 -5.07 -15.19
C LYS A 146 16.21 -3.78 -15.15
N GLY A 147 15.56 -2.61 -15.10
CA GLY A 147 16.23 -1.31 -15.17
C GLY A 147 16.93 -0.94 -13.86
N ARG A 148 16.15 -0.61 -12.84
CA ARG A 148 16.64 -0.55 -11.45
C ARG A 148 16.58 -1.98 -10.89
N GLU A 149 17.62 -2.44 -10.22
CA GLU A 149 17.57 -3.73 -9.53
C GLU A 149 16.58 -3.63 -8.37
N THR A 150 15.32 -3.92 -8.68
CA THR A 150 14.20 -3.87 -7.74
C THR A 150 13.66 -5.28 -7.55
N TYR A 151 13.57 -5.67 -6.28
CA TYR A 151 13.02 -6.95 -5.85
C TYR A 151 11.72 -6.75 -5.07
N GLN A 152 10.93 -7.81 -4.97
CA GLN A 152 9.79 -7.89 -4.08
C GLN A 152 9.82 -9.25 -3.39
N PHE A 153 9.45 -9.26 -2.12
CA PHE A 153 9.15 -10.50 -1.42
C PHE A 153 7.79 -11.02 -1.86
N HIS A 154 7.66 -12.34 -1.84
CA HIS A 154 6.37 -13.01 -1.95
C HIS A 154 5.48 -12.54 -0.79
N PRO A 155 4.17 -12.26 -1.02
CA PRO A 155 3.30 -11.68 0.00
C PRO A 155 3.31 -12.42 1.34
N LEU A 156 3.23 -13.76 1.32
CA LEU A 156 3.29 -14.57 2.53
C LEU A 156 4.62 -14.47 3.28
N PHE A 157 5.72 -14.40 2.54
CA PHE A 157 7.04 -14.27 3.17
C PHE A 157 7.22 -12.88 3.76
N ARG A 158 6.74 -11.84 3.08
CA ARG A 158 6.73 -10.47 3.62
C ARG A 158 5.88 -10.39 4.88
N GLU A 159 4.69 -10.99 4.90
CA GLU A 159 3.83 -11.00 6.08
C GLU A 159 4.49 -11.72 7.26
N PHE A 160 5.13 -12.86 6.99
CA PHE A 160 5.92 -13.58 7.99
C PHE A 160 7.04 -12.70 8.57
N LEU A 161 7.83 -12.06 7.71
CA LEU A 161 8.93 -11.20 8.14
C LEU A 161 8.44 -9.95 8.89
N ALA A 162 7.31 -9.37 8.48
CA ALA A 162 6.73 -8.20 9.13
C ALA A 162 6.28 -8.53 10.57
N LYS A 163 5.54 -9.64 10.77
CA LYS A 163 5.16 -10.08 12.13
C LYS A 163 6.39 -10.46 12.97
N SER A 164 7.37 -11.13 12.36
CA SER A 164 8.63 -11.44 13.05
C SER A 164 9.41 -10.17 13.44
N ALA A 165 9.30 -9.09 12.66
CA ALA A 165 9.90 -7.81 12.97
C ALA A 165 9.19 -7.12 14.14
N GLU A 166 7.86 -7.23 14.23
CA GLU A 166 7.06 -6.76 15.37
C GLU A 166 7.42 -7.48 16.68
N GLU A 167 7.70 -8.77 16.63
CA GLU A 167 8.15 -9.55 17.80
C GLU A 167 9.60 -9.22 18.19
N ARG A 168 10.47 -8.94 17.21
CA ARG A 168 11.91 -8.72 17.41
C ARG A 168 12.23 -7.30 17.86
N PHE A 169 11.55 -6.30 17.30
CA PHE A 169 11.85 -4.90 17.51
C PHE A 169 10.73 -4.23 18.32
N PRO A 170 11.06 -3.48 19.39
CA PRO A 170 10.08 -2.66 20.07
C PRO A 170 9.39 -1.66 19.13
N GLU A 171 8.14 -1.34 19.38
CA GLU A 171 7.35 -0.39 18.57
C GLU A 171 8.09 0.95 18.29
N PRO A 172 8.79 1.60 19.26
CA PRO A 172 9.53 2.82 18.96
C PRO A 172 10.67 2.62 17.94
N THR A 173 11.28 1.43 17.92
CA THR A 173 12.32 1.08 16.94
C THR A 173 11.71 0.89 15.56
N LEU A 174 10.56 0.24 15.45
CA LEU A 174 9.84 0.09 14.18
C LEU A 174 9.39 1.43 13.61
N LEU A 175 8.87 2.32 14.45
CA LEU A 175 8.53 3.69 14.05
C LEU A 175 9.76 4.47 13.55
N ALA A 176 10.90 4.36 14.25
CA ALA A 176 12.14 5.00 13.82
C ALA A 176 12.66 4.43 12.48
N LEU A 177 12.56 3.11 12.28
CA LEU A 177 12.85 2.47 11.01
C LEU A 177 11.90 2.96 9.91
N GLY A 178 10.59 2.98 10.16
CA GLY A 178 9.58 3.47 9.22
C GLY A 178 9.88 4.91 8.75
N ARG A 179 10.20 5.82 9.68
CA ARG A 179 10.62 7.19 9.37
C ARG A 179 11.86 7.26 8.50
N ARG A 180 12.90 6.50 8.85
CA ARG A 180 14.14 6.45 8.07
C ARG A 180 13.90 5.90 6.67
N GLY A 181 13.14 4.81 6.56
CA GLY A 181 12.79 4.21 5.27
C GLY A 181 12.01 5.18 4.39
N ALA A 182 11.07 5.92 5.00
CA ALA A 182 10.27 6.91 4.30
C ALA A 182 11.14 8.06 3.77
N GLU A 183 12.13 8.50 4.55
CA GLU A 183 13.07 9.53 4.11
C GLU A 183 13.95 9.06 2.94
N LEU A 184 14.52 7.85 3.01
CA LEU A 184 15.30 7.28 1.92
C LEU A 184 14.46 7.12 0.63
N LEU A 185 13.20 6.69 0.77
CA LEU A 185 12.26 6.60 -0.35
C LEU A 185 11.99 7.98 -0.94
N ARG A 186 11.76 8.99 -0.11
CA ARG A 186 11.55 10.38 -0.52
C ARG A 186 12.74 10.94 -1.29
N GLU A 187 13.96 10.76 -0.78
CA GLU A 187 15.21 11.20 -1.43
C GLU A 187 15.42 10.51 -2.79
N SER A 188 14.99 9.26 -2.93
CA SER A 188 15.05 8.51 -4.20
C SER A 188 13.91 8.84 -5.19
N GLY A 189 13.01 9.75 -4.83
CA GLY A 189 11.86 10.18 -5.64
C GLY A 189 10.61 9.28 -5.55
N GLN A 190 10.61 8.31 -4.63
CA GLN A 190 9.51 7.35 -4.41
C GLN A 190 8.53 7.89 -3.35
N ILE A 191 7.85 8.98 -3.68
CA ILE A 191 7.03 9.72 -2.71
C ILE A 191 5.79 8.95 -2.24
N ILE A 192 5.16 8.17 -3.13
CA ILE A 192 3.96 7.39 -2.79
C ILE A 192 4.33 6.29 -1.81
N GLU A 193 5.44 5.59 -2.06
CA GLU A 193 5.97 4.53 -1.21
C GLU A 193 6.43 5.08 0.16
N SER A 194 7.00 6.28 0.17
CA SER A 194 7.37 7.00 1.40
C SER A 194 6.16 7.26 2.30
N ILE A 195 5.09 7.83 1.72
CA ILE A 195 3.82 8.07 2.44
C ILE A 195 3.19 6.75 2.88
N GLU A 196 3.20 5.73 2.01
CA GLU A 196 2.63 4.42 2.31
C GLU A 196 3.29 3.79 3.54
N LEU A 197 4.62 3.88 3.64
CA LEU A 197 5.36 3.31 4.77
C LEU A 197 5.00 3.99 6.09
N LEU A 198 4.88 5.32 6.10
CA LEU A 198 4.46 6.06 7.30
C LEU A 198 3.00 5.80 7.65
N PHE A 199 2.16 5.65 6.63
CA PHE A 199 0.75 5.34 6.78
C PHE A 199 0.55 3.93 7.38
N GLU A 200 1.27 2.92 6.89
CA GLU A 200 1.24 1.55 7.45
C GLU A 200 1.77 1.52 8.89
N ALA A 201 2.77 2.36 9.21
CA ALA A 201 3.31 2.48 10.56
C ALA A 201 2.42 3.28 11.54
N GLY A 202 1.31 3.88 11.07
CA GLY A 202 0.43 4.71 11.91
C GLY A 202 1.05 6.04 12.36
N ASP A 203 2.14 6.47 11.74
CA ASP A 203 2.86 7.69 12.12
C ASP A 203 2.25 8.94 11.45
N TRP A 204 1.07 9.32 11.93
CA TRP A 204 0.28 10.42 11.36
C TRP A 204 1.03 11.76 11.38
N ALA A 205 1.86 11.98 12.39
CA ALA A 205 2.65 13.21 12.52
C ALA A 205 3.63 13.40 11.36
N ALA A 206 4.23 12.33 10.85
CA ALA A 206 5.12 12.37 9.68
C ALA A 206 4.35 12.20 8.35
N CYS A 207 3.29 11.39 8.35
CA CYS A 207 2.52 11.06 7.15
C CYS A 207 1.69 12.24 6.62
N VAL A 208 0.95 12.94 7.49
CA VAL A 208 0.02 14.01 7.13
C VAL A 208 0.71 15.16 6.37
N PRO A 209 1.86 15.71 6.82
CA PRO A 209 2.55 16.77 6.09
C PRO A 209 2.94 16.36 4.66
N LEU A 210 3.42 15.11 4.47
CA LEU A 210 3.80 14.62 3.15
C LEU A 210 2.58 14.47 2.22
N ILE A 211 1.44 14.00 2.73
CA ILE A 211 0.20 13.95 1.95
C ILE A 211 -0.19 15.36 1.49
N LYS A 212 -0.23 16.34 2.40
CA LYS A 212 -0.60 17.73 2.08
C LYS A 212 0.32 18.32 1.01
N GLN A 213 1.62 18.12 1.17
CA GLN A 213 2.63 18.65 0.25
C GLN A 213 2.55 18.04 -1.15
N ASN A 214 2.16 16.76 -1.28
CA ASN A 214 2.30 16.01 -2.52
C ASN A 214 0.97 15.60 -3.19
N ALA A 215 -0.18 15.80 -2.53
CA ALA A 215 -1.48 15.37 -3.03
C ALA A 215 -1.78 15.92 -4.45
N GLY A 216 -1.46 17.18 -4.73
CA GLY A 216 -1.62 17.78 -6.07
C GLY A 216 -0.89 17.00 -7.16
N LEU A 217 0.40 16.72 -6.96
CA LEU A 217 1.22 15.94 -7.89
C LEU A 217 0.67 14.51 -8.08
N ILE A 218 0.23 13.88 -6.98
CA ILE A 218 -0.33 12.52 -6.99
C ILE A 218 -1.67 12.48 -7.75
N PHE A 219 -2.49 13.53 -7.66
CA PHE A 219 -3.70 13.68 -8.47
C PHE A 219 -3.39 13.84 -9.96
N HIS A 220 -2.32 14.57 -10.32
CA HIS A 220 -1.87 14.67 -11.71
C HIS A 220 -1.47 13.33 -12.31
N GLN A 221 -1.03 12.38 -11.48
CA GLN A 221 -0.72 10.99 -11.86
C GLN A 221 -1.96 10.06 -11.79
N ALA A 222 -3.15 10.62 -11.62
CA ALA A 222 -4.44 9.91 -11.52
C ALA A 222 -4.57 8.95 -10.32
N HIS A 223 -3.75 9.10 -9.28
CA HIS A 223 -3.78 8.27 -8.08
C HIS A 223 -4.79 8.74 -7.02
N PHE A 224 -6.00 9.13 -7.45
CA PHE A 224 -7.06 9.64 -6.56
C PHE A 224 -7.46 8.64 -5.47
N GLY A 225 -7.62 7.36 -5.84
CA GLY A 225 -8.00 6.30 -4.89
C GLY A 225 -6.96 6.08 -3.79
N THR A 226 -5.67 6.26 -4.09
CA THR A 226 -4.58 6.13 -3.12
C THR A 226 -4.69 7.20 -2.04
N VAL A 227 -4.83 8.47 -2.44
CA VAL A 227 -4.99 9.60 -1.52
C VAL A 227 -6.28 9.46 -0.70
N LEU A 228 -7.38 9.06 -1.34
CA LEU A 228 -8.64 8.85 -0.64
C LEU A 228 -8.53 7.75 0.43
N ARG A 229 -7.83 6.66 0.14
CA ARG A 229 -7.58 5.58 1.12
C ARG A 229 -6.77 6.11 2.30
N TRP A 230 -5.70 6.87 2.06
CA TRP A 230 -4.91 7.45 3.15
C TRP A 230 -5.76 8.37 4.03
N LEU A 231 -6.51 9.29 3.43
CA LEU A 231 -7.36 10.23 4.17
C LEU A 231 -8.56 9.58 4.87
N ASN A 232 -8.93 8.36 4.50
CA ASN A 232 -9.94 7.58 5.21
C ASN A 232 -9.35 6.72 6.34
N GLY A 233 -8.05 6.43 6.33
CA GLY A 233 -7.38 5.67 7.39
C GLY A 233 -6.80 6.54 8.50
N ILE A 234 -6.54 7.82 8.25
CA ILE A 234 -6.14 8.79 9.28
C ILE A 234 -7.33 9.03 10.24
N PRO A 235 -7.10 9.22 11.56
CA PRO A 235 -8.16 9.54 12.51
C PRO A 235 -9.04 10.71 12.02
N ALA A 236 -10.37 10.50 12.03
CA ALA A 236 -11.32 11.45 11.45
C ALA A 236 -11.17 12.86 12.03
N GLU A 237 -10.91 12.96 13.34
CA GLU A 237 -10.70 14.22 14.05
C GLU A 237 -9.53 15.04 13.47
N MET A 238 -8.43 14.38 13.06
CA MET A 238 -7.28 15.04 12.45
C MET A 238 -7.63 15.56 11.04
N VAL A 239 -8.43 14.81 10.29
CA VAL A 239 -8.85 15.21 8.94
C VAL A 239 -9.87 16.35 9.02
N GLU A 240 -10.86 16.25 9.90
CA GLU A 240 -11.94 17.23 10.02
C GLU A 240 -11.49 18.57 10.60
N SER A 241 -10.41 18.59 11.39
CA SER A 241 -9.84 19.83 11.94
C SER A 241 -8.88 20.56 11.00
N ASP A 242 -8.47 19.95 9.88
CA ASP A 242 -7.55 20.54 8.90
C ASP A 242 -8.26 20.77 7.55
N PRO A 243 -8.56 22.04 7.19
CA PRO A 243 -9.23 22.37 5.93
C PRO A 243 -8.50 21.86 4.68
N TRP A 244 -7.17 21.76 4.69
CA TRP A 244 -6.39 21.22 3.58
C TRP A 244 -6.56 19.71 3.44
N LEU A 245 -6.69 18.97 4.54
CA LEU A 245 -6.99 17.53 4.48
C LEU A 245 -8.40 17.27 3.97
N LEU A 246 -9.39 18.05 4.41
CA LEU A 246 -10.74 18.00 3.86
C LEU A 246 -10.77 18.36 2.37
N TYR A 247 -10.00 19.37 1.95
CA TYR A 247 -9.87 19.74 0.55
C TYR A 247 -9.36 18.56 -0.28
N HIS A 248 -8.21 17.98 0.11
CA HIS A 248 -7.64 16.84 -0.60
C HIS A 248 -8.57 15.63 -0.60
N LYS A 249 -9.29 15.37 0.49
CA LYS A 249 -10.29 14.29 0.57
C LYS A 249 -11.42 14.53 -0.43
N GLY A 250 -11.91 15.76 -0.50
CA GLY A 250 -12.94 16.18 -1.43
C GLY A 250 -12.52 16.02 -2.89
N VAL A 251 -11.31 16.46 -3.23
CA VAL A 251 -10.72 16.28 -4.58
C VAL A 251 -10.53 14.79 -4.90
N ALA A 252 -10.00 14.00 -3.96
CA ALA A 252 -9.75 12.57 -4.12
C ALA A 252 -11.04 11.76 -4.29
N ALA A 253 -12.12 12.15 -3.62
CA ALA A 253 -13.42 11.50 -3.69
C ALA A 253 -14.16 11.77 -5.02
N MET A 254 -13.86 12.87 -5.71
CA MET A 254 -14.65 13.33 -6.86
C MET A 254 -14.89 12.29 -7.96
N PRO A 255 -13.91 11.47 -8.39
CA PRO A 255 -14.15 10.49 -9.46
C PRO A 255 -15.05 9.31 -9.06
N PHE A 256 -15.30 9.12 -7.77
CA PHE A 256 -15.90 7.90 -7.22
C PHE A 256 -17.17 8.17 -6.40
N PHE A 257 -17.17 9.26 -5.62
CA PHE A 257 -18.15 9.57 -4.58
C PHE A 257 -18.48 11.08 -4.60
N PRO A 258 -19.36 11.53 -5.51
CA PRO A 258 -19.62 12.95 -5.71
C PRO A 258 -20.22 13.66 -4.50
N GLN A 259 -21.10 12.99 -3.75
CA GLN A 259 -21.69 13.56 -2.55
C GLN A 259 -20.64 13.77 -1.45
N VAL A 260 -19.73 12.80 -1.26
CA VAL A 260 -18.60 12.93 -0.33
C VAL A 260 -17.67 14.06 -0.76
N SER A 261 -17.45 14.21 -2.07
CA SER A 261 -16.64 15.30 -2.63
C SER A 261 -17.23 16.67 -2.28
N ILE A 262 -18.52 16.89 -2.54
CA ILE A 262 -19.22 18.14 -2.25
C ILE A 262 -19.17 18.45 -0.75
N GLU A 263 -19.52 17.48 0.10
CA GLU A 263 -19.54 17.67 1.55
C GLU A 263 -18.15 18.06 2.10
N CYS A 264 -17.10 17.33 1.69
CA CYS A 264 -15.74 17.61 2.13
C CYS A 264 -15.27 18.98 1.64
N LEU A 265 -15.54 19.34 0.38
CA LEU A 265 -15.14 20.63 -0.18
C LEU A 265 -15.91 21.80 0.43
N GLN A 266 -17.19 21.64 0.78
CA GLN A 266 -17.96 22.68 1.47
C GLN A 266 -17.45 22.90 2.90
N LYS A 267 -17.18 21.82 3.64
CA LYS A 267 -16.56 21.89 4.98
C LYS A 267 -15.18 22.55 4.91
N SER A 268 -14.36 22.15 3.94
CA SER A 268 -13.04 22.73 3.67
C SER A 268 -13.12 24.23 3.34
N PHE A 269 -14.00 24.63 2.42
CA PHE A 269 -14.24 26.02 2.05
C PHE A 269 -14.58 26.87 3.28
N ARG A 270 -15.54 26.42 4.11
CA ARG A 270 -15.89 27.10 5.36
C ARG A 270 -14.71 27.19 6.32
N GLY A 271 -13.97 26.09 6.52
CA GLY A 271 -12.79 26.08 7.37
C GLY A 271 -11.69 27.04 6.92
N PHE A 272 -11.50 27.20 5.61
CA PHE A 272 -10.60 28.21 5.06
C PHE A 272 -11.07 29.63 5.34
N LEU A 273 -12.36 29.93 5.21
CA LEU A 273 -12.92 31.24 5.56
C LEU A 273 -12.75 31.55 7.05
N ASP A 274 -13.04 30.59 7.92
CA ASP A 274 -12.87 30.73 9.38
C ASP A 274 -11.40 31.02 9.75
N ASN A 275 -10.46 30.42 9.02
CA ASN A 275 -9.01 30.63 9.17
C ASN A 275 -8.46 31.84 8.40
N ARG A 276 -9.31 32.58 7.65
CA ARG A 276 -8.91 33.67 6.75
C ARG A 276 -7.90 33.27 5.66
N ASP A 277 -7.89 32.00 5.27
CA ASP A 277 -7.09 31.47 4.16
C ASP A 277 -7.90 31.56 2.86
N PHE A 278 -7.88 32.74 2.24
CA PHE A 278 -8.68 32.99 1.03
C PHE A 278 -8.16 32.25 -0.20
N ALA A 279 -6.86 31.94 -0.25
CA ALA A 279 -6.29 31.14 -1.34
C ALA A 279 -6.80 29.69 -1.27
N GLY A 280 -6.87 29.10 -0.07
CA GLY A 280 -7.50 27.80 0.13
C GLY A 280 -8.99 27.80 -0.22
N ALA A 281 -9.73 28.85 0.18
CA ALA A 281 -11.14 29.00 -0.17
C ALA A 281 -11.35 29.08 -1.69
N LEU A 282 -10.56 29.91 -2.40
CA LEU A 282 -10.58 29.99 -3.87
C LEU A 282 -10.23 28.65 -4.53
N SER A 283 -9.30 27.89 -3.95
CA SER A 283 -8.92 26.57 -4.46
C SER A 283 -10.07 25.57 -4.45
N CYS A 284 -11.06 25.72 -3.56
CA CYS A 284 -12.24 24.86 -3.50
C CYS A 284 -13.24 25.13 -4.64
N CYS A 285 -13.35 26.38 -5.10
CA CYS A 285 -14.35 26.84 -6.07
C CYS A 285 -14.41 25.99 -7.36
N PRO A 286 -13.31 25.76 -8.11
CA PRO A 286 -13.39 25.00 -9.37
C PRO A 286 -13.88 23.57 -9.15
N PHE A 287 -13.53 22.95 -8.02
CA PHE A 287 -13.95 21.59 -7.70
C PHE A 287 -15.41 21.54 -7.27
N LEU A 288 -15.88 22.49 -6.45
CA LEU A 288 -17.28 22.60 -6.07
C LEU A 288 -18.17 22.87 -7.29
N ILE A 289 -17.81 23.84 -8.13
CA ILE A 289 -18.54 24.14 -9.36
C ILE A 289 -18.60 22.89 -10.24
N ARG A 290 -17.46 22.21 -10.47
CA ARG A 290 -17.42 20.97 -11.27
C ARG A 290 -18.30 19.88 -10.66
N ALA A 291 -18.22 19.66 -9.35
CA ALA A 291 -19.03 18.64 -8.68
C ALA A 291 -20.52 18.96 -8.80
N ILE A 292 -20.91 20.20 -8.51
CA ILE A 292 -22.32 20.61 -8.51
C ILE A 292 -22.93 20.49 -9.91
N LEU A 293 -22.22 21.00 -10.92
CA LEU A 293 -22.67 20.94 -12.32
C LEU A 293 -22.72 19.51 -12.87
N SER A 294 -21.76 18.65 -12.52
CA SER A 294 -21.69 17.29 -13.06
C SER A 294 -22.76 16.37 -12.51
N PHE A 295 -23.25 16.64 -11.30
CA PHE A 295 -24.19 15.77 -10.59
C PHE A 295 -25.59 16.39 -10.43
N MET A 296 -25.86 17.52 -11.09
CA MET A 296 -27.18 18.20 -11.12
C MET A 296 -27.76 18.43 -9.72
N THR A 297 -26.89 18.70 -8.75
CA THR A 297 -27.29 19.11 -7.40
C THR A 297 -27.97 20.47 -7.43
N ASP A 298 -28.78 20.77 -6.41
CA ASP A 298 -29.46 22.06 -6.29
C ASP A 298 -28.48 23.24 -6.50
N MET A 299 -28.80 24.11 -7.46
CA MET A 299 -27.95 25.23 -7.85
C MET A 299 -27.77 26.24 -6.72
N SER A 300 -28.66 26.27 -5.72
CA SER A 300 -28.51 27.05 -4.49
C SER A 300 -27.24 26.70 -3.71
N ALA A 301 -26.66 25.51 -3.92
CA ALA A 301 -25.38 25.12 -3.35
C ALA A 301 -24.20 25.97 -3.85
N MET A 302 -24.39 26.76 -4.92
CA MET A 302 -23.39 27.71 -5.43
C MET A 302 -23.49 29.10 -4.79
N ASP A 303 -24.60 29.46 -4.13
CA ASP A 303 -24.82 30.81 -3.60
C ASP A 303 -23.66 31.29 -2.69
N PRO A 304 -23.14 30.47 -1.75
CA PRO A 304 -22.02 30.88 -0.91
C PRO A 304 -20.71 31.15 -1.69
N LEU A 305 -20.53 30.50 -2.84
CA LEU A 305 -19.37 30.71 -3.70
C LEU A 305 -19.52 32.00 -4.51
N ILE A 306 -20.73 32.28 -4.99
CA ILE A 306 -21.06 33.50 -5.72
C ILE A 306 -20.86 34.70 -4.80
N ASP A 307 -21.47 34.69 -3.61
CA ASP A 307 -21.34 35.76 -2.62
C ASP A 307 -19.86 36.03 -2.28
N PHE A 308 -19.07 34.96 -2.08
CA PHE A 308 -17.64 35.07 -1.77
C PHE A 308 -16.82 35.72 -2.90
N VAL A 309 -17.10 35.35 -4.15
CA VAL A 309 -16.41 35.90 -5.32
C VAL A 309 -16.84 37.34 -5.57
N GLU A 310 -18.13 37.65 -5.46
CA GLU A 310 -18.68 39.00 -5.65
C GLU A 310 -18.13 39.97 -4.61
N GLU A 311 -18.16 39.60 -3.32
CA GLU A 311 -17.63 40.43 -2.24
C GLU A 311 -16.17 40.81 -2.50
N ARG A 312 -15.34 39.88 -2.99
CA ARG A 312 -13.90 40.10 -3.22
C ARG A 312 -13.55 40.71 -4.57
N ALA A 313 -14.38 40.51 -5.59
CA ALA A 313 -14.27 41.22 -6.85
C ALA A 313 -14.43 42.73 -6.62
N ASP A 314 -15.35 43.11 -5.73
CA ASP A 314 -15.60 44.50 -5.34
C ASP A 314 -14.45 45.13 -4.53
N VAL A 315 -13.69 44.34 -3.76
CA VAL A 315 -12.52 44.83 -2.98
C VAL A 315 -11.23 44.89 -3.83
N GLY A 316 -11.24 44.36 -5.06
CA GLY A 316 -10.06 44.35 -5.94
C GLY A 316 -8.93 43.42 -5.46
N GLU A 317 -9.24 42.47 -4.57
CA GLU A 317 -8.26 41.54 -3.98
C GLU A 317 -7.94 40.35 -4.89
N LEU A 318 -8.84 39.99 -5.81
CA LEU A 318 -8.63 38.87 -6.76
C LEU A 318 -7.50 39.14 -7.76
N GLY A 319 -7.16 40.41 -8.02
CA GLY A 319 -6.06 40.81 -8.92
C GLY A 319 -4.70 40.96 -8.24
N ARG A 320 -4.58 40.63 -6.95
CA ARG A 320 -3.34 40.73 -6.15
C ARG A 320 -2.72 39.39 -5.76
N LEU A 321 -3.22 38.28 -6.30
CA LEU A 321 -2.56 36.99 -6.17
C LEU A 321 -1.24 37.07 -6.94
N ASP A 322 -0.10 36.91 -6.24
CA ASP A 322 1.20 36.94 -6.89
C ASP A 322 1.38 35.75 -7.84
N ASP A 323 2.31 35.86 -8.81
CA ASP A 323 2.54 34.81 -9.82
C ASP A 323 2.86 33.44 -9.18
N GLN A 324 3.39 33.43 -7.96
CA GLN A 324 3.73 32.23 -7.21
C GLN A 324 2.47 31.56 -6.60
N GLN A 325 1.50 32.32 -6.10
CA GLN A 325 0.19 31.85 -5.67
C GLN A 325 -0.64 31.35 -6.86
N ASN A 326 -0.51 31.99 -8.03
CA ASN A 326 -1.17 31.57 -9.25
C ASN A 326 -0.66 30.21 -9.76
N ASP A 327 0.67 29.99 -9.76
CA ASP A 327 1.26 28.69 -10.10
C ASP A 327 0.88 27.58 -9.09
N GLN A 328 0.75 27.92 -7.79
CA GLN A 328 0.28 27.00 -6.74
C GLN A 328 -1.21 26.62 -6.89
N LEU A 329 -2.06 27.56 -7.34
CA LEU A 329 -3.46 27.33 -7.67
C LEU A 329 -3.62 26.46 -8.93
N ILE A 330 -2.78 26.66 -9.95
CA ILE A 330 -2.82 25.90 -11.22
C ILE A 330 -2.31 24.46 -11.04
N LEU A 331 -1.36 24.21 -10.14
CA LEU A 331 -0.77 22.89 -9.88
C LEU A 331 -1.35 22.16 -8.66
N GLY A 332 -2.29 22.77 -7.93
CA GLY A 332 -2.87 22.20 -6.71
C GLY A 332 -1.85 21.99 -5.58
N THR A 333 -0.78 22.77 -5.56
CA THR A 333 0.34 22.68 -4.61
C THR A 333 0.36 23.91 -3.69
N CYS A 334 -0.60 24.03 -2.78
CA CYS A 334 -0.42 24.94 -1.64
C CYS A 334 0.55 24.29 -0.64
N LEU A 335 1.84 24.60 -0.79
CA LEU A 335 2.84 24.36 0.25
C LEU A 335 2.63 25.38 1.38
N PRO A 336 2.50 24.96 2.65
CA PRO A 336 2.60 25.91 3.75
C PRO A 336 4.01 26.54 3.75
N GLN A 337 4.09 27.87 3.79
CA GLN A 337 5.35 28.58 3.97
C GLN A 337 5.92 28.27 5.37
N ALA A 338 7.23 28.03 5.44
CA ALA A 338 7.98 27.68 6.65
C ALA A 338 8.04 28.81 7.69
#